data_AF-A0A9F5N2A9-F1
#
_entry.id   AF-A0A9F5N2A9-F1
#
_cell.length_a   1.000
_cell.length_b   1.000
_cell.length_c   1.000
_cell.angle_alpha   90.00
_cell.angle_beta   90.00
_cell.angle_gamma   90.00
#
_symmetry.space_group_name_H-M   'P 1'
#
loop_
_entity.id
_entity.type
_entity.pdbx_description
1 polymer ?
#
loop_
_entity_poly.entity_id
_entity_poly.type
_entity_poly.pdbx_seq_one_letter_code
_entity_poly.pdbx_strand_id
1 'polypeptide(L)'
;MKPGSIYEDFDQKQRNNEIAQSKEESSTRSEDLRESNSVALLIDKLEEEENECSWKRKEFFMEVNNLREPEVSCSVTAPCSILEHLVITVVNDLSSLVVNDAEELVSNVISAECSLIDQPMASPIIIAIPFTSRYRGMYKDIMVKVTDINFQSIYLTPTSLEGYQGNQKGTAAMVKTCQLGIFSVVSCLKKETLTIPRKGLSQKLNMDPRISFCYPPSTFSSRVTMHLKILSRFTSAEKKKSIHIGWPHMGIQDLK
;
A
#
# COMPACT_ATOMS: atom_id res chain seq x y z
N MET A 1 -1.90 50.83 31.91
CA MET A 1 -2.70 50.45 30.72
C MET A 1 -3.58 49.26 31.12
N LYS A 2 -4.90 49.37 30.93
CA LYS A 2 -5.91 48.34 31.22
C LYS A 2 -5.84 47.20 30.16
N PRO A 3 -6.47 46.04 30.41
CA PRO A 3 -7.84 45.91 29.90
C PRO A 3 -8.80 45.10 30.78
N GLY A 4 -10.08 45.47 30.67
CA GLY A 4 -11.24 44.63 30.93
C GLY A 4 -12.35 45.16 30.03
N SER A 5 -12.94 44.32 29.19
CA SER A 5 -14.09 44.66 28.35
C SER A 5 -15.09 43.51 28.34
N ILE A 6 -16.36 43.92 28.32
CA ILE A 6 -17.60 43.22 28.59
C ILE A 6 -18.48 43.32 27.34
N TYR A 7 -19.13 42.20 27.00
CA TYR A 7 -20.45 41.99 26.38
C TYR A 7 -20.84 42.42 24.95
N GLU A 8 -21.77 41.60 24.46
CA GLU A 8 -22.39 41.37 23.14
C GLU A 8 -23.28 42.51 22.59
N ASP A 9 -23.54 42.48 21.28
CA ASP A 9 -24.83 42.91 20.70
C ASP A 9 -25.15 42.17 19.38
N PHE A 10 -26.46 42.06 19.13
CA PHE A 10 -27.22 41.24 18.20
C PHE A 10 -27.47 41.87 16.81
N ASP A 11 -27.91 40.99 15.90
CA ASP A 11 -28.79 41.19 14.73
C ASP A 11 -28.39 42.08 13.55
N GLN A 12 -28.42 41.50 12.34
CA GLN A 12 -28.85 42.25 11.15
C GLN A 12 -29.57 41.36 10.11
N LYS A 13 -30.70 41.89 9.69
CA LYS A 13 -31.83 41.38 8.91
C LYS A 13 -31.62 41.47 7.38
N GLN A 14 -32.28 40.54 6.67
CA GLN A 14 -32.48 40.45 5.21
C GLN A 14 -32.96 41.74 4.52
N ARG A 15 -32.55 41.95 3.25
CA ARG A 15 -33.50 42.23 2.14
C ARG A 15 -32.89 42.14 0.72
N ASN A 16 -33.69 41.49 -0.13
CA ASN A 16 -33.76 41.34 -1.58
C ASN A 16 -33.37 42.56 -2.44
N ASN A 17 -32.86 42.34 -3.66
CA ASN A 17 -33.66 42.51 -4.90
C ASN A 17 -32.86 42.18 -6.19
N GLU A 18 -33.65 41.98 -7.23
CA GLU A 18 -33.45 41.19 -8.44
C GLU A 18 -33.28 42.12 -9.69
N ILE A 19 -32.91 41.53 -10.83
CA ILE A 19 -33.31 41.88 -12.22
C ILE A 19 -32.37 42.69 -13.17
N ALA A 20 -32.12 42.03 -14.31
CA ALA A 20 -32.08 42.47 -15.73
C ALA A 20 -30.79 42.94 -16.45
N GLN A 21 -30.37 42.04 -17.38
CA GLN A 21 -30.29 42.18 -18.86
C GLN A 21 -29.43 43.28 -19.52
N SER A 22 -28.54 42.84 -20.43
CA SER A 22 -28.53 43.10 -21.90
C SER A 22 -27.21 42.56 -22.52
N LYS A 23 -27.24 41.62 -23.50
CA LYS A 23 -27.16 41.81 -24.98
C LYS A 23 -25.93 42.61 -25.45
N GLU A 24 -25.19 42.32 -26.53
CA GLU A 24 -25.03 41.28 -27.55
C GLU A 24 -23.83 41.76 -28.41
N GLU A 25 -22.95 40.86 -28.91
CA GLU A 25 -22.22 40.89 -30.22
C GLU A 25 -21.32 42.10 -30.61
N SER A 26 -20.17 42.03 -31.31
CA SER A 26 -19.50 41.07 -32.19
C SER A 26 -18.06 41.59 -32.50
N SER A 27 -17.12 40.76 -32.96
CA SER A 27 -16.22 41.02 -34.12
C SER A 27 -14.99 40.08 -34.16
N THR A 28 -15.03 39.16 -35.13
CA THR A 28 -13.96 38.52 -35.95
C THR A 28 -12.47 38.62 -35.58
N ARG A 29 -11.75 37.45 -35.55
CA ARG A 29 -10.69 37.06 -36.53
C ARG A 29 -9.97 35.71 -36.19
N SER A 30 -9.92 34.83 -37.21
CA SER A 30 -9.06 33.66 -37.55
C SER A 30 -8.44 32.75 -36.48
N GLU A 31 -8.78 31.46 -36.63
CA GLU A 31 -7.88 30.31 -36.89
C GLU A 31 -6.63 30.15 -36.00
N ASP A 32 -6.63 29.18 -35.09
CA ASP A 32 -6.01 27.85 -35.32
C ASP A 32 -6.03 27.01 -34.02
N LEU A 33 -7.06 26.19 -33.81
CA LEU A 33 -7.15 25.22 -32.69
C LEU A 33 -7.90 23.98 -33.17
N ARG A 34 -7.24 23.15 -33.98
CA ARG A 34 -7.78 21.88 -34.49
C ARG A 34 -7.05 20.65 -33.95
N GLU A 35 -6.50 20.73 -32.74
CA GLU A 35 -5.93 19.55 -32.07
C GLU A 35 -6.21 19.47 -30.56
N SER A 36 -6.95 20.42 -29.99
CA SER A 36 -7.30 20.42 -28.55
C SER A 36 -8.68 19.82 -28.24
N ASN A 37 -9.55 19.68 -29.24
CA ASN A 37 -10.93 19.24 -29.03
C ASN A 37 -11.11 17.71 -29.04
N SER A 38 -10.18 16.94 -29.60
CA SER A 38 -10.27 15.47 -29.57
C SER A 38 -9.95 14.91 -28.18
N VAL A 39 -9.05 15.56 -27.44
CA VAL A 39 -8.66 15.14 -26.08
C VAL A 39 -9.71 15.62 -25.06
N ALA A 40 -10.22 16.84 -25.21
CA ALA A 40 -11.32 17.34 -24.38
C ALA A 40 -12.60 16.51 -24.55
N LEU A 41 -12.93 16.09 -25.78
CA LEU A 41 -14.07 15.19 -26.04
C LEU A 41 -13.85 13.76 -25.52
N LEU A 42 -12.62 13.33 -25.26
CA LEU A 42 -12.33 12.05 -24.60
C LEU A 42 -12.44 12.16 -23.07
N ILE A 43 -12.12 13.34 -22.51
CA ILE A 43 -12.32 13.63 -21.09
C ILE A 43 -13.82 13.81 -20.79
N ASP A 44 -14.55 14.55 -21.63
CA ASP A 44 -16.00 14.72 -21.49
C ASP A 44 -16.76 13.40 -21.75
N LYS A 45 -16.24 12.52 -22.62
CA LYS A 45 -16.81 11.15 -22.78
C LYS A 45 -16.47 10.20 -21.63
N LEU A 46 -15.50 10.53 -20.78
CA LEU A 46 -15.28 9.80 -19.52
C LEU A 46 -16.13 10.38 -18.38
N GLU A 47 -16.61 11.63 -18.52
CA GLU A 47 -17.46 12.31 -17.54
C GLU A 47 -18.97 12.18 -17.86
N GLU A 48 -19.37 11.79 -19.07
CA GLU A 48 -20.78 11.55 -19.46
C GLU A 48 -21.19 10.08 -19.65
N GLU A 49 -20.49 9.14 -19.01
CA GLU A 49 -21.05 7.81 -18.69
C GLU A 49 -20.84 7.49 -17.21
N GLU A 50 -21.43 8.33 -16.33
CA GLU A 50 -21.94 7.86 -15.04
C GLU A 50 -23.11 6.87 -15.28
N ASN A 51 -22.80 5.73 -15.88
CA ASN A 51 -23.70 4.58 -15.93
C ASN A 51 -23.18 3.58 -14.89
N GLU A 52 -23.77 3.66 -13.69
CA GLU A 52 -23.61 2.74 -12.57
C GLU A 52 -22.17 2.41 -12.14
N CYS A 53 -21.74 3.09 -11.06
CA CYS A 53 -20.57 2.78 -10.25
C CYS A 53 -20.63 1.35 -9.67
N SER A 54 -20.43 0.33 -10.52
CA SER A 54 -20.37 -1.07 -10.13
C SER A 54 -18.91 -1.50 -10.08
N TRP A 55 -18.31 -1.41 -8.89
CA TRP A 55 -17.11 -2.16 -8.62
C TRP A 55 -17.40 -3.65 -8.87
N LYS A 56 -16.63 -4.29 -9.74
CA LYS A 56 -16.76 -5.72 -10.05
C LYS A 56 -15.57 -6.49 -9.52
N ARG A 57 -15.83 -7.75 -9.16
CA ARG A 57 -14.79 -8.72 -8.81
C ARG A 57 -14.55 -9.64 -10.01
N LYS A 58 -13.28 -9.85 -10.38
CA LYS A 58 -12.84 -10.83 -11.37
C LYS A 58 -11.78 -11.73 -10.76
N GLU A 59 -11.91 -13.03 -10.97
CA GLU A 59 -10.91 -14.03 -10.60
C GLU A 59 -9.98 -14.27 -11.78
N PHE A 60 -8.68 -14.39 -11.48
CA PHE A 60 -7.64 -14.70 -12.45
C PHE A 60 -7.04 -16.04 -12.09
N PHE A 61 -6.93 -16.92 -13.09
CA PHE A 61 -6.55 -18.31 -12.90
C PHE A 61 -5.15 -18.56 -13.48
N MET A 62 -4.45 -19.53 -12.89
CA MET A 62 -3.19 -20.04 -13.41
C MET A 62 -3.46 -21.03 -14.54
N GLU A 63 -2.80 -20.87 -15.68
CA GLU A 63 -2.78 -21.91 -16.72
C GLU A 63 -1.92 -23.08 -16.24
N VAL A 64 -2.56 -24.14 -15.74
CA VAL A 64 -1.87 -25.36 -15.34
C VAL A 64 -1.81 -26.30 -16.54
N ASN A 65 -0.62 -26.48 -17.11
CA ASN A 65 -0.37 -27.60 -18.01
C ASN A 65 -0.54 -28.90 -17.20
N ASN A 66 -1.56 -29.69 -17.54
CA ASN A 66 -1.92 -31.04 -17.06
C ASN A 66 -3.07 -31.13 -16.03
N LEU A 67 -4.20 -31.74 -16.46
CA LEU A 67 -5.25 -32.51 -15.75
C LEU A 67 -5.83 -32.02 -14.41
N ARG A 68 -5.38 -30.90 -13.84
CA ARG A 68 -5.93 -30.30 -12.62
C ARG A 68 -6.89 -29.18 -12.96
N GLU A 69 -7.86 -28.97 -12.07
CA GLU A 69 -8.72 -27.80 -12.11
C GLU A 69 -7.89 -26.52 -12.03
N PRO A 70 -8.26 -25.45 -12.76
CA PRO A 70 -7.53 -24.19 -12.76
C PRO A 70 -7.52 -23.58 -11.35
N GLU A 71 -6.33 -23.28 -10.84
CA GLU A 71 -6.16 -22.68 -9.52
C GLU A 71 -6.25 -21.15 -9.61
N VAL A 72 -7.01 -20.53 -8.71
CA VAL A 72 -7.10 -19.06 -8.60
C VAL A 72 -5.75 -18.50 -8.20
N SER A 73 -5.18 -17.64 -9.04
CA SER A 73 -3.93 -16.93 -8.78
C SER A 73 -4.15 -15.65 -7.98
N CYS A 74 -5.22 -14.92 -8.28
CA CYS A 74 -5.70 -13.81 -7.46
C CYS A 74 -7.13 -13.44 -7.85
N SER A 75 -7.78 -12.61 -7.03
CA SER A 75 -8.99 -11.89 -7.43
C SER A 75 -8.77 -10.38 -7.33
N VAL A 76 -9.36 -9.64 -8.25
CA VAL A 76 -9.28 -8.18 -8.27
C VAL A 76 -10.68 -7.61 -8.19
N THR A 77 -10.87 -6.63 -7.31
CA THR A 77 -12.08 -5.79 -7.26
C THR A 77 -11.71 -4.38 -7.66
N ALA A 78 -12.34 -3.87 -8.72
CA ALA A 78 -12.04 -2.56 -9.30
C ALA A 78 -13.26 -1.99 -10.02
N PRO A 79 -13.28 -0.68 -10.35
CA PRO A 79 -14.20 -0.13 -11.34
C PRO A 79 -14.16 -0.94 -12.65
N CYS A 80 -15.32 -1.15 -13.28
CA CYS A 80 -15.42 -1.94 -14.52
C CYS A 80 -14.45 -1.47 -15.60
N SER A 81 -14.36 -0.16 -15.80
CA SER A 81 -13.46 0.47 -16.76
C SER A 81 -12.00 0.07 -16.55
N ILE A 82 -11.55 -0.09 -15.31
CA ILE A 82 -10.18 -0.54 -15.02
C ILE A 82 -10.05 -2.05 -15.20
N LEU A 83 -11.04 -2.81 -14.73
CA LEU A 83 -11.00 -4.28 -14.70
C LEU A 83 -10.95 -4.90 -16.10
N GLU A 84 -11.51 -4.23 -17.10
CA GLU A 84 -11.50 -4.64 -18.51
C GLU A 84 -10.11 -4.50 -19.16
N HIS A 85 -9.31 -3.55 -18.69
CA HIS A 85 -7.96 -3.27 -19.18
C HIS A 85 -6.84 -3.86 -18.31
N LEU A 86 -7.19 -4.47 -17.18
CA LEU A 86 -6.23 -5.09 -16.28
C LEU A 86 -5.82 -6.47 -16.80
N VAL A 87 -4.53 -6.63 -17.04
CA VAL A 87 -3.87 -7.87 -17.41
C VAL A 87 -3.15 -8.41 -16.19
N ILE A 88 -3.53 -9.62 -15.76
CA ILE A 88 -2.84 -10.35 -14.69
C ILE A 88 -2.18 -11.58 -15.28
N THR A 89 -0.89 -11.76 -15.01
CA THR A 89 -0.13 -12.94 -15.41
C THR A 89 0.60 -13.55 -14.21
N VAL A 90 0.75 -14.88 -14.19
CA VAL A 90 1.59 -15.56 -13.19
C VAL A 90 3.02 -15.58 -13.70
N VAL A 91 3.94 -15.00 -12.93
CA VAL A 91 5.35 -14.79 -13.29
C VAL A 91 6.29 -15.41 -12.25
N ASN A 92 6.02 -16.65 -11.86
CA ASN A 92 6.78 -17.37 -10.83
C ASN A 92 8.28 -17.49 -11.14
N ASP A 93 8.68 -17.43 -12.41
CA ASP A 93 10.08 -17.43 -12.84
C ASP A 93 10.87 -16.23 -12.30
N LEU A 94 10.19 -15.13 -11.96
CA LEU A 94 10.78 -13.92 -11.36
C LEU A 94 10.92 -14.00 -9.83
N SER A 95 10.51 -15.10 -9.20
CA SER A 95 10.56 -15.29 -7.74
C SER A 95 11.94 -15.02 -7.13
N SER A 96 13.01 -15.40 -7.83
CA SER A 96 14.40 -15.18 -7.38
C SER A 96 14.81 -13.70 -7.34
N LEU A 97 14.12 -12.84 -8.10
CA LEU A 97 14.41 -11.40 -8.18
C LEU A 97 13.58 -10.59 -7.18
N VAL A 98 12.38 -11.06 -6.87
CA VAL A 98 11.43 -10.31 -6.03
C VAL A 98 11.44 -10.73 -4.56
N VAL A 99 12.23 -11.73 -4.17
CA VAL A 99 12.28 -12.26 -2.79
C VAL A 99 13.70 -12.19 -2.25
N ASN A 100 13.86 -11.63 -1.04
CA ASN A 100 15.18 -11.49 -0.40
C ASN A 100 15.47 -12.66 0.56
N ASP A 101 16.74 -12.87 0.95
CA ASP A 101 17.16 -13.95 1.86
C ASP A 101 16.50 -13.95 3.25
N ALA A 102 15.99 -12.79 3.69
CA ALA A 102 15.29 -12.64 4.97
C ALA A 102 13.77 -12.88 4.86
N GLU A 103 13.29 -13.25 3.68
CA GLU A 103 11.89 -13.39 3.32
C GLU A 103 11.60 -14.83 2.88
N GLU A 104 10.35 -15.21 3.02
CA GLU A 104 9.84 -16.47 2.51
C GLU A 104 8.68 -16.16 1.57
N LEU A 105 8.77 -16.57 0.31
CA LEU A 105 7.67 -16.47 -0.64
C LEU A 105 6.58 -17.47 -0.25
N VAL A 106 5.35 -16.99 -0.05
CA VAL A 106 4.22 -17.81 0.41
C VAL A 106 3.05 -17.82 -0.57
N SER A 107 3.14 -17.14 -1.71
CA SER A 107 2.17 -17.15 -2.80
C SER A 107 2.85 -17.38 -4.15
N ASN A 108 2.03 -17.55 -5.20
CA ASN A 108 2.50 -17.27 -6.55
C ASN A 108 2.90 -15.79 -6.69
N VAL A 109 3.76 -15.52 -7.67
CA VAL A 109 4.15 -14.17 -8.09
C VAL A 109 3.27 -13.80 -9.29
N ILE A 110 2.62 -12.63 -9.22
CA ILE A 110 1.73 -12.15 -10.29
C ILE A 110 2.21 -10.79 -10.81
N SER A 111 2.19 -10.58 -12.12
CA SER A 111 2.27 -9.24 -12.71
C SER A 111 0.87 -8.68 -12.85
N ALA A 112 0.69 -7.41 -12.50
CA ALA A 112 -0.52 -6.66 -12.76
C ALA A 112 -0.17 -5.44 -13.60
N GLU A 113 -0.70 -5.41 -14.81
CA GLU A 113 -0.47 -4.36 -15.80
C GLU A 113 -1.82 -3.83 -16.30
N CYS A 114 -1.86 -2.57 -16.72
CA CYS A 114 -3.06 -1.97 -17.30
C CYS A 114 -2.75 -1.57 -18.74
N SER A 115 -3.61 -1.98 -19.68
CA SER A 115 -3.44 -1.65 -21.10
C SER A 115 -3.83 -0.20 -21.43
N LEU A 116 -4.44 0.52 -20.48
CA LEU A 116 -4.68 1.96 -20.61
C LEU A 116 -3.33 2.68 -20.51
N ILE A 117 -3.07 3.58 -21.46
CA ILE A 117 -1.84 4.37 -21.66
C ILE A 117 -1.22 4.86 -20.34
N ASP A 118 0.13 4.85 -20.30
CA ASP A 118 1.17 5.26 -19.32
C ASP A 118 0.84 6.31 -18.22
N GLN A 119 -0.37 6.32 -17.69
CA GLN A 119 -0.77 7.20 -16.61
C GLN A 119 -1.03 6.37 -15.36
N PRO A 120 -0.49 6.78 -14.19
CA PRO A 120 -0.74 6.08 -12.94
C PRO A 120 -2.25 5.98 -12.71
N MET A 121 -2.71 4.79 -12.30
CA MET A 121 -4.12 4.55 -12.03
C MET A 121 -4.63 5.56 -10.99
N ALA A 122 -5.57 6.43 -11.40
CA ALA A 122 -6.15 7.42 -10.51
C ALA A 122 -7.04 6.77 -9.42
N SER A 123 -7.63 5.62 -9.74
CA SER A 123 -8.49 4.88 -8.82
C SER A 123 -7.80 3.64 -8.23
N PRO A 124 -7.90 3.41 -6.91
CA PRO A 124 -7.34 2.23 -6.29
C PRO A 124 -8.11 0.97 -6.67
N ILE A 125 -7.40 -0.13 -6.83
CA ILE A 125 -7.95 -1.49 -6.97
C ILE A 125 -7.71 -2.28 -5.70
N ILE A 126 -8.52 -3.30 -5.47
CA ILE A 126 -8.33 -4.27 -4.38
C ILE A 126 -7.86 -5.58 -4.99
N ILE A 127 -6.66 -6.03 -4.64
CA ILE A 127 -6.12 -7.33 -5.06
C ILE A 127 -6.11 -8.26 -3.86
N ALA A 128 -6.67 -9.45 -4.00
CA ALA A 128 -6.59 -10.53 -3.03
C ALA A 128 -5.76 -11.67 -3.62
N ILE A 129 -4.61 -11.95 -3.00
CA ILE A 129 -3.65 -12.96 -3.46
C ILE A 129 -3.69 -14.15 -2.49
N PRO A 130 -4.16 -15.33 -2.92
CA PRO A 130 -4.06 -16.55 -2.13
C PRO A 130 -2.63 -16.85 -1.73
N PHE A 131 -2.44 -17.30 -0.49
CA PHE A 131 -1.11 -17.65 0.01
C PHE A 131 -1.19 -18.84 0.97
N THR A 132 -0.12 -19.61 1.05
CA THR A 132 0.07 -20.69 2.01
C THR A 132 1.30 -20.41 2.85
N SER A 133 1.10 -20.03 4.11
CA SER A 133 2.19 -19.87 5.06
C SER A 133 2.11 -20.93 6.16
N ARG A 134 3.21 -21.66 6.35
CA ARG A 134 3.36 -22.65 7.43
C ARG A 134 3.56 -21.99 8.80
N TYR A 135 3.96 -20.72 8.83
CA TYR A 135 4.42 -20.06 10.06
C TYR A 135 3.74 -18.69 10.28
N ARG A 136 2.84 -18.64 11.26
CA ARG A 136 2.24 -17.41 11.81
C ARG A 136 2.83 -17.07 13.19
N GLY A 137 4.15 -17.08 13.31
CA GLY A 137 4.80 -16.76 14.58
C GLY A 137 4.90 -15.26 14.83
N MET A 138 5.07 -14.88 16.09
CA MET A 138 5.08 -13.48 16.56
C MET A 138 6.17 -12.59 15.92
N TYR A 139 7.20 -13.18 15.31
CA TYR A 139 8.33 -12.47 14.71
C TYR A 139 8.25 -12.31 13.20
N LYS A 140 7.21 -12.86 12.55
CA LYS A 140 7.01 -12.68 11.11
C LYS A 140 5.68 -11.99 10.85
N ASP A 141 5.66 -11.08 9.89
CA ASP A 141 4.44 -10.52 9.33
C ASP A 141 4.20 -11.13 7.93
N ILE A 142 2.93 -11.21 7.55
CA ILE A 142 2.53 -11.49 6.17
C ILE A 142 2.30 -10.14 5.50
N MET A 143 3.07 -9.87 4.44
CA MET A 143 3.04 -8.61 3.71
C MET A 143 2.87 -8.87 2.22
N VAL A 144 2.25 -7.93 1.51
CA VAL A 144 2.28 -7.93 0.04
C VAL A 144 3.43 -7.04 -0.39
N LYS A 145 4.35 -7.58 -1.18
CA LYS A 145 5.47 -6.85 -1.77
C LYS A 145 5.13 -6.53 -3.22
N VAL A 146 5.24 -5.27 -3.59
CA VAL A 146 5.06 -4.79 -4.97
C VAL A 146 6.41 -4.36 -5.49
N THR A 147 6.82 -4.94 -6.60
CA THR A 147 8.11 -4.70 -7.24
C THR A 147 7.87 -4.06 -8.61
N ASP A 148 8.50 -2.92 -8.85
CA ASP A 148 8.42 -2.25 -10.15
C ASP A 148 9.38 -2.86 -11.19
N ILE A 149 9.38 -2.32 -12.40
CA ILE A 149 10.25 -2.73 -13.50
C ILE A 149 11.76 -2.55 -13.20
N ASN A 150 12.11 -1.71 -12.23
CA ASN A 150 13.49 -1.44 -11.81
C ASN A 150 13.90 -2.31 -10.62
N PHE A 151 13.09 -3.31 -10.26
CA PHE A 151 13.25 -4.14 -9.08
C PHE A 151 13.24 -3.37 -7.75
N GLN A 152 12.66 -2.16 -7.75
CA GLN A 152 12.39 -1.43 -6.53
C GLN A 152 11.12 -1.96 -5.89
N SER A 153 11.25 -2.34 -4.62
CA SER A 153 10.19 -3.00 -3.89
C SER A 153 9.61 -2.10 -2.81
N ILE A 154 8.28 -2.08 -2.72
CA ILE A 154 7.56 -1.54 -1.58
C ILE A 154 6.76 -2.63 -0.87
N TYR A 155 6.47 -2.42 0.41
CA TYR A 155 5.67 -3.33 1.21
C TYR A 155 4.33 -2.70 1.54
N LEU A 156 3.26 -3.43 1.25
CA LEU A 156 1.89 -3.11 1.58
C LEU A 156 1.41 -4.00 2.71
N THR A 157 0.89 -3.38 3.77
CA THR A 157 0.21 -4.10 4.85
C THR A 157 -1.14 -4.61 4.34
N PRO A 158 -1.41 -5.92 4.38
CA PRO A 158 -2.71 -6.45 3.99
C PRO A 158 -3.81 -5.89 4.89
N THR A 159 -4.92 -5.45 4.29
CA THR A 159 -6.13 -5.04 5.02
C THR A 159 -6.88 -6.24 5.58
N SER A 160 -6.71 -7.41 4.96
CA SER A 160 -7.22 -8.71 5.41
C SER A 160 -6.24 -9.82 5.06
N LEU A 161 -6.21 -10.88 5.86
CA LEU A 161 -5.51 -12.15 5.59
C LEU A 161 -6.48 -13.32 5.36
N GLU A 162 -7.77 -13.00 5.26
CA GLU A 162 -8.85 -13.94 4.96
C GLU A 162 -9.41 -13.63 3.57
N GLY A 163 -9.67 -14.68 2.80
CA GLY A 163 -10.30 -14.57 1.48
C GLY A 163 -11.02 -15.84 1.07
N TYR A 164 -11.52 -15.84 -0.16
CA TYR A 164 -12.19 -16.98 -0.75
C TYR A 164 -11.37 -17.48 -1.94
N GLN A 165 -11.24 -18.80 -2.06
CA GLN A 165 -10.73 -19.49 -3.24
C GLN A 165 -11.91 -20.24 -3.84
N GLY A 166 -12.58 -19.64 -4.83
CA GLY A 166 -13.91 -20.08 -5.28
C GLY A 166 -14.94 -20.04 -4.13
N ASN A 167 -15.63 -21.15 -3.89
CA ASN A 167 -16.65 -21.25 -2.82
C ASN A 167 -16.09 -21.62 -1.43
N GLN A 168 -14.78 -21.83 -1.31
CA GLN A 168 -14.15 -22.24 -0.05
C GLN A 168 -13.45 -21.05 0.61
N LYS A 169 -13.65 -20.91 1.93
CA LYS A 169 -12.92 -19.93 2.74
C LYS A 169 -11.45 -20.37 2.83
N GLY A 170 -10.54 -19.47 2.46
CA GLY A 170 -9.10 -19.70 2.39
C GLY A 170 -8.30 -18.51 2.91
N THR A 171 -6.97 -18.61 2.77
CA THR A 171 -6.03 -17.55 3.15
C THR A 171 -5.66 -16.72 1.94
N ALA A 172 -5.98 -15.43 1.97
CA ALA A 172 -5.60 -14.49 0.93
C ALA A 172 -5.17 -13.16 1.56
N ALA A 173 -4.08 -12.58 1.05
CA ALA A 173 -3.64 -11.26 1.44
C ALA A 173 -4.36 -10.23 0.56
N MET A 174 -5.23 -9.43 1.17
CA MET A 174 -5.99 -8.39 0.49
C MET A 174 -5.30 -7.04 0.66
N VAL A 175 -5.04 -6.33 -0.43
CA VAL A 175 -4.48 -4.97 -0.43
C VAL A 175 -5.28 -4.05 -1.33
N LYS A 176 -5.43 -2.79 -0.90
CA LYS A 176 -6.00 -1.71 -1.70
C LYS A 176 -4.86 -0.81 -2.17
N THR A 177 -4.67 -0.64 -3.47
CA THR A 177 -3.51 0.08 -4.03
C THR A 177 -3.85 0.72 -5.37
N CYS A 178 -3.18 1.83 -5.70
CA CYS A 178 -3.15 2.39 -7.06
C CYS A 178 -1.91 1.95 -7.85
N GLN A 179 -1.01 1.19 -7.21
CA GLN A 179 0.23 0.74 -7.84
C GLN A 179 -0.01 -0.52 -8.66
N LEU A 180 0.71 -0.62 -9.77
CA LEU A 180 0.80 -1.77 -10.65
C LEU A 180 2.26 -2.28 -10.65
N GLY A 181 2.48 -3.49 -11.16
CA GLY A 181 3.79 -4.15 -11.15
C GLY A 181 3.70 -5.60 -10.68
N ILE A 182 4.81 -6.11 -10.15
CA ILE A 182 4.92 -7.51 -9.73
C ILE A 182 4.55 -7.63 -8.24
N PHE A 183 3.47 -8.35 -7.96
CA PHE A 183 2.99 -8.63 -6.63
C PHE A 183 3.41 -10.01 -6.14
N SER A 184 3.80 -10.07 -4.87
CA SER A 184 4.05 -11.33 -4.16
C SER A 184 3.62 -11.20 -2.70
N VAL A 185 3.15 -12.30 -2.11
CA VAL A 185 2.92 -12.39 -0.66
C VAL A 185 4.16 -13.01 -0.04
N VAL A 186 4.77 -12.28 0.89
CA VAL A 186 5.97 -12.71 1.60
C VAL A 186 5.72 -12.79 3.10
N SER A 187 6.33 -13.79 3.73
CA SER A 187 6.50 -13.82 5.17
C SER A 187 7.85 -13.22 5.52
N CYS A 188 7.85 -12.01 6.07
CA CYS A 188 9.05 -11.24 6.36
C CYS A 188 9.19 -10.98 7.88
N LEU A 189 10.40 -10.65 8.33
CA LEU A 189 10.64 -10.35 9.73
C LEU A 189 9.88 -9.10 10.18
N LYS A 190 9.09 -9.26 11.25
CA LYS A 190 8.37 -8.18 11.92
C LYS A 190 9.35 -7.11 12.37
N LYS A 191 9.09 -5.88 11.95
CA LYS A 191 9.89 -4.70 12.28
C LYS A 191 9.21 -3.93 13.41
N GLU A 192 9.88 -3.79 14.54
CA GLU A 192 9.45 -2.92 15.63
C GLU A 192 10.30 -1.64 15.64
N THR A 193 9.65 -0.49 15.77
CA THR A 193 10.34 0.82 15.78
C THR A 193 10.20 1.45 17.15
N LEU A 194 11.34 1.78 17.75
CA LEU A 194 11.43 2.37 19.08
C LEU A 194 12.11 3.72 18.98
N THR A 195 11.62 4.69 19.74
CA THR A 195 12.23 6.02 19.83
C THR A 195 12.89 6.15 21.19
N ILE A 196 14.21 6.25 21.22
CA ILE A 196 15.02 6.37 22.42
C ILE A 196 15.27 7.85 22.69
N PRO A 197 14.67 8.44 23.74
CA PRO A 197 14.92 9.83 24.09
C PRO A 197 16.24 9.97 24.85
N ARG A 198 16.79 11.18 24.90
CA ARG A 198 18.01 11.50 25.67
C ARG A 198 17.95 11.08 27.14
N LYS A 199 16.75 11.09 27.74
CA LYS A 199 16.53 10.66 29.13
C LYS A 199 16.62 9.13 29.34
N GLY A 200 16.89 8.36 28.29
CA GLY A 200 16.89 6.91 28.33
C GLY A 200 15.50 6.30 28.10
N LEU A 201 15.47 4.98 27.93
CA LEU A 201 14.27 4.20 27.67
C LEU A 201 14.41 2.82 28.33
N SER A 202 13.39 2.37 29.04
CA SER A 202 13.25 0.97 29.43
C SER A 202 11.91 0.45 28.93
N GLN A 203 11.93 -0.50 28.00
CA GLN A 203 10.73 -0.99 27.33
C GLN A 203 10.86 -2.46 26.94
N LYS A 204 9.77 -3.21 27.13
CA LYS A 204 9.59 -4.57 26.58
C LYS A 204 9.15 -4.48 25.13
N LEU A 205 9.56 -5.45 24.31
CA LEU A 205 9.06 -5.53 22.94
C LEU A 205 7.59 -5.86 22.89
N ASN A 206 6.88 -5.21 21.98
CA ASN A 206 5.49 -5.52 21.69
C ASN A 206 5.37 -6.92 21.08
N MET A 207 6.30 -7.31 20.19
CA MET A 207 6.25 -8.64 19.56
C MET A 207 6.66 -9.80 20.49
N ASP A 208 7.47 -9.54 21.52
CA ASP A 208 7.84 -10.54 22.53
C ASP A 208 8.17 -9.89 23.87
N PRO A 209 7.22 -9.83 24.81
CA PRO A 209 7.41 -9.19 26.11
C PRO A 209 8.49 -9.81 27.00
N ARG A 210 9.04 -10.98 26.64
CA ARG A 210 10.18 -11.60 27.33
C ARG A 210 11.49 -10.88 27.03
N ILE A 211 11.53 -10.09 25.96
CA ILE A 211 12.70 -9.33 25.54
C ILE A 211 12.45 -7.87 25.94
N SER A 212 13.39 -7.30 26.69
CA SER A 212 13.36 -5.90 27.11
C SER A 212 14.68 -5.20 26.81
N PHE A 213 14.58 -3.91 26.49
CA PHE A 213 15.72 -3.03 26.29
C PHE A 213 15.76 -2.01 27.40
N CYS A 214 16.96 -1.72 27.88
CA CYS A 214 17.20 -0.65 28.85
C CYS A 214 18.36 0.20 28.34
N TYR A 215 18.05 1.45 27.98
CA TYR A 215 18.98 2.49 27.59
C TYR A 215 19.03 3.52 28.73
N PRO A 216 20.15 3.62 29.46
CA PRO A 216 20.32 4.64 30.49
C PRO A 216 20.21 6.07 29.94
N PRO A 217 19.92 7.07 30.80
CA PRO A 217 20.01 8.47 30.42
C PRO A 217 21.39 8.80 29.84
N SER A 218 21.43 9.71 28.87
CA SER A 218 22.65 10.17 28.19
C SER A 218 23.37 9.12 27.34
N THR A 219 22.76 7.95 27.07
CA THR A 219 23.28 6.99 26.07
C THR A 219 23.43 7.65 24.70
N PHE A 220 22.48 8.50 24.32
CA PHE A 220 22.51 9.28 23.10
C PHE A 220 22.43 10.78 23.45
N SER A 221 23.16 11.59 22.70
CA SER A 221 23.15 13.06 22.83
C SER A 221 21.83 13.68 22.35
N SER A 222 21.13 12.98 21.46
CA SER A 222 19.87 13.35 20.83
C SER A 222 18.83 12.22 20.94
N ARG A 223 17.63 12.42 20.37
CA ARG A 223 16.62 11.37 20.26
C ARG A 223 16.96 10.49 19.06
N VAL A 224 17.01 9.17 19.26
CA VAL A 224 17.36 8.20 18.21
C VAL A 224 16.18 7.28 17.92
N THR A 225 15.95 6.99 16.63
CA THR A 225 14.99 5.97 16.20
C THR A 225 15.72 4.67 15.92
N MET A 226 15.35 3.61 16.64
CA MET A 226 15.88 2.26 16.47
C MET A 226 14.85 1.39 15.75
N HIS A 227 15.32 0.60 14.80
CA HIS A 227 14.52 -0.41 14.11
C HIS A 227 15.02 -1.81 14.48
N LEU A 228 14.15 -2.61 15.08
CA LEU A 228 14.47 -3.96 15.53
C LEU A 228 13.74 -5.00 14.69
N LYS A 229 14.44 -6.08 14.35
CA LYS A 229 13.91 -7.31 13.77
C LYS A 229 14.45 -8.48 14.58
N ILE A 230 13.64 -9.50 14.84
CA ILE A 230 14.08 -10.71 15.55
C ILE A 230 14.09 -11.89 14.58
N LEU A 231 15.25 -12.51 14.41
CA LEU A 231 15.38 -13.78 13.69
C LEU A 231 15.52 -14.93 14.70
N SER A 232 14.56 -15.85 14.74
CA SER A 232 14.72 -17.09 15.48
C SER A 232 15.49 -18.10 14.63
N ARG A 233 16.74 -18.40 14.99
CA ARG A 233 17.46 -19.55 14.41
C ARG A 233 17.25 -20.76 15.31
N PHE A 234 16.68 -21.82 14.75
CA PHE A 234 16.66 -23.14 15.39
C PHE A 234 17.89 -23.91 14.91
N THR A 235 18.95 -23.95 15.72
CA THR A 235 20.09 -24.85 15.45
C THR A 235 19.78 -26.22 16.03
N SER A 236 19.77 -27.27 15.19
CA SER A 236 19.50 -28.66 15.61
C SER A 236 20.50 -29.21 16.64
N ALA A 237 21.58 -28.49 16.97
CA ALA A 237 22.60 -28.91 17.93
C ALA A 237 22.49 -28.24 19.32
N GLU A 238 21.67 -27.19 19.50
CA GLU A 238 21.46 -26.59 20.83
C GLU A 238 20.23 -25.68 20.77
N LYS A 239 19.32 -25.81 21.74
CA LYS A 239 18.19 -24.89 21.94
C LYS A 239 18.69 -23.52 22.44
N LYS A 240 19.44 -22.79 21.63
CA LYS A 240 19.83 -21.40 21.88
C LYS A 240 19.19 -20.50 20.84
N LYS A 241 18.27 -19.64 21.28
CA LYS A 241 17.77 -18.53 20.46
C LYS A 241 18.89 -17.50 20.35
N SER A 242 19.41 -17.30 19.14
CA SER A 242 20.31 -16.18 18.86
C SER A 242 19.48 -14.98 18.42
N ILE A 243 19.60 -13.85 19.12
CA ILE A 243 18.98 -12.57 18.74
C ILE A 243 20.04 -11.78 17.97
N HIS A 244 19.80 -11.49 16.69
CA HIS A 244 20.61 -10.53 15.95
C HIS A 244 20.00 -9.14 16.07
N ILE A 245 20.74 -8.24 16.71
CA ILE A 245 20.44 -6.81 16.77
C ILE A 245 21.26 -6.16 15.65
N GLY A 246 20.61 -5.71 14.59
CA GLY A 246 21.25 -4.84 13.61
C GLY A 246 21.53 -3.49 14.28
N TRP A 247 22.80 -3.10 14.37
CA TRP A 247 23.15 -1.76 14.82
C TRP A 247 22.67 -0.74 13.78
N PRO A 248 22.07 0.39 14.19
CA PRO A 248 21.74 1.45 13.24
C PRO A 248 23.02 1.92 12.53
N HIS A 249 22.89 2.35 11.28
CA HIS A 249 23.92 3.18 10.64
C HIS A 249 24.03 4.46 11.46
N MET A 250 24.98 4.49 12.41
CA MET A 250 25.27 5.66 13.22
C MET A 250 26.29 6.52 12.49
N GLY A 251 25.94 7.79 12.25
CA GLY A 251 26.98 8.79 12.04
C GLY A 251 27.82 8.87 13.31
N ILE A 252 29.14 9.00 13.17
CA ILE A 252 30.10 9.11 14.30
C ILE A 252 29.77 10.28 15.26
N GLN A 253 28.87 11.18 14.85
CA GLN A 253 28.43 12.35 15.64
C GLN A 253 27.33 12.02 16.69
N ASP A 254 26.71 10.84 16.66
CA ASP A 254 25.57 10.50 17.53
C ASP A 254 25.95 9.69 18.79
N LEU A 255 27.21 9.28 18.90
CA LEU A 255 27.76 8.55 20.04
C LEU A 255 28.56 9.50 20.93
N LYS A 256 28.44 9.32 22.25
CA LYS A 256 29.21 10.06 23.25
C LYS A 256 30.19 9.16 23.97
#